data_AF-A0A2D6U5E6-F1
#
_entry.id   AF-A0A2D6U5E6-F1
#
_cell.length_a   1.000
_cell.length_b   1.000
_cell.length_c   1.000
_cell.angle_alpha   90.00
_cell.angle_beta   90.00
_cell.angle_gamma   90.00
#
_symmetry.space_group_name_H-M   'P 1'
#
loop_
_entity.id
_entity.type
_entity.pdbx_description
1 polymer ?
#
loop_
_entity_poly.entity_id
_entity_poly.type
_entity_poly.pdbx_seq_one_letter_code
_entity_poly.pdbx_strand_id
1 'polypeptide(L)'
;MAFLVYSLPSKQVVFAGDTKPVWADDSVELDGEIIPTYKVFEQDYDSSEVAVTSLKLSEDGNSLVNAYPGKTVAEQRAAFDAERETARLEELRDTIKKTIKATCRDLLETPDFKWKIKKAKETDAFNGNNDALAAVYAERKAIRDKNNELETKLANTPTSGLENFDYEGYGEEISISLQQSQ
;
A
#
# COMPACT_ATOMS: atom_id res chain seq x y z
N MET A 1 15.87 -4.36 34.02
CA MET A 1 14.51 -4.78 33.64
C MET A 1 13.67 -3.58 33.25
N ALA A 2 13.16 -3.57 32.01
CA ALA A 2 12.31 -2.52 31.46
C ALA A 2 11.01 -3.12 30.91
N PHE A 3 9.95 -2.32 30.91
CA PHE A 3 8.69 -2.61 30.23
C PHE A 3 8.78 -2.18 28.77
N LEU A 4 8.56 -3.13 27.86
CA LEU A 4 8.49 -2.92 26.43
C LEU A 4 7.07 -3.15 25.95
N VAL A 5 6.49 -2.16 25.27
CA VAL A 5 5.12 -2.27 24.76
C VAL A 5 5.16 -2.43 23.25
N TYR A 6 4.71 -3.60 22.78
CA TYR A 6 4.57 -3.93 21.37
C TYR A 6 3.17 -3.63 20.89
N SER A 7 3.05 -2.83 19.84
CA SER A 7 1.77 -2.55 19.17
C SER A 7 1.48 -3.63 18.14
N LEU A 8 0.36 -4.35 18.31
CA LEU A 8 -0.09 -5.35 17.34
C LEU A 8 -0.47 -4.73 15.99
N PRO A 9 -1.15 -3.56 15.93
CA PRO A 9 -1.44 -2.89 14.67
C PRO A 9 -0.20 -2.42 13.91
N SER A 10 0.75 -1.78 14.59
CA SER A 10 1.95 -1.21 13.94
C SER A 10 3.13 -2.18 13.87
N LYS A 11 2.99 -3.38 14.46
CA LYS A 11 3.99 -4.47 14.48
C LYS A 11 5.39 -4.03 14.93
N GLN A 12 5.45 -3.17 15.94
CA GLN A 12 6.69 -2.62 16.47
C GLN A 12 6.55 -2.30 17.95
N VAL A 13 7.69 -2.20 18.63
CA VAL A 13 7.74 -1.68 20.00
C VAL A 13 7.57 -0.16 19.96
N VAL A 14 6.56 0.34 20.68
CA VAL A 14 6.18 1.76 20.73
C VAL A 14 6.62 2.45 22.02
N PHE A 15 7.03 1.68 23.03
CA PHE A 15 7.50 2.20 24.31
C PHE A 15 8.54 1.28 24.95
N ALA A 16 9.52 1.90 25.61
CA ALA A 16 10.48 1.26 26.49
C ALA A 16 10.71 2.14 27.72
N GLY A 17 10.55 1.60 28.93
CA GLY A 17 10.80 2.35 30.16
C GLY A 17 10.66 1.53 31.43
N ASP A 18 11.01 2.12 32.57
CA ASP A 18 11.06 1.41 33.86
C ASP A 18 9.66 1.20 34.49
N THR A 19 8.66 1.91 33.98
CA THR A 19 7.27 1.80 34.46
C THR A 19 6.35 1.46 33.31
N LYS A 20 5.47 0.48 33.53
CA LYS A 20 4.39 0.13 32.60
C LYS A 20 3.48 1.35 32.39
N PRO A 21 3.26 1.80 31.14
CA PRO A 21 2.32 2.89 30.89
C PRO A 21 0.87 2.40 31.03
N VAL A 22 -0.01 3.27 31.54
CA VAL A 22 -1.42 2.94 31.80
C VAL A 22 -2.17 2.53 30.52
N TRP A 23 -1.88 3.20 29.40
CA TRP A 23 -2.48 2.90 28.08
C TRP A 23 -2.04 1.55 27.50
N ALA A 24 -1.04 0.88 28.07
CA ALA A 24 -0.57 -0.40 27.54
C ALA A 24 -1.59 -1.55 27.72
N ASP A 25 -2.59 -1.35 28.57
CA ASP A 25 -3.72 -2.28 28.76
C ASP A 25 -4.92 -1.92 27.89
N ASP A 26 -4.81 -0.89 27.05
CA ASP A 26 -5.90 -0.48 26.16
C ASP A 26 -6.19 -1.59 25.13
N SER A 27 -7.48 -1.78 24.88
CA SER A 27 -8.01 -2.72 23.90
C SER A 27 -9.15 -2.06 23.13
N VAL A 28 -9.41 -2.58 21.93
CA VAL A 28 -10.52 -2.10 21.10
C VAL A 28 -11.59 -3.19 21.10
N GLU A 29 -12.82 -2.82 21.39
CA GLU A 29 -13.96 -3.72 21.22
C GLU A 29 -14.55 -3.56 19.81
N LEU A 30 -14.60 -4.65 19.06
CA LEU A 30 -15.27 -4.72 17.75
C LEU A 30 -16.25 -5.88 17.76
N ASP A 31 -17.52 -5.59 17.44
CA ASP A 31 -18.60 -6.59 17.38
C ASP A 31 -18.73 -7.47 18.65
N GLY A 32 -18.41 -6.89 19.83
CA GLY A 32 -18.44 -7.58 21.13
C GLY A 32 -17.20 -8.41 21.45
N GLU A 33 -16.18 -8.39 20.59
CA GLU A 33 -14.89 -9.03 20.81
C GLU A 33 -13.85 -7.99 21.25
N ILE A 34 -13.17 -8.26 22.38
CA ILE A 34 -12.07 -7.42 22.88
C ILE A 34 -10.79 -7.82 22.14
N ILE A 35 -10.30 -6.91 21.29
CA ILE A 35 -9.07 -7.09 20.55
C ILE A 35 -7.95 -6.35 21.28
N PRO A 36 -6.95 -7.07 21.83
CA PRO A 36 -5.82 -6.43 22.48
C PRO A 36 -5.06 -5.59 21.44
N THR A 37 -4.75 -4.34 21.79
CA THR A 37 -4.02 -3.43 20.90
C THR A 37 -2.51 -3.53 21.12
N TYR A 38 -2.12 -3.90 22.33
CA TYR A 38 -0.74 -3.95 22.78
C TYR A 38 -0.42 -5.28 23.47
N LYS A 39 0.87 -5.66 23.43
CA LYS A 39 1.47 -6.70 24.27
C LYS A 39 2.60 -6.08 25.08
N VAL A 40 2.66 -6.39 26.36
CA VAL A 40 3.69 -5.87 27.27
C VAL A 40 4.68 -6.98 27.61
N PHE A 41 5.97 -6.67 27.50
CA PHE A 41 7.08 -7.57 27.81
C PHE A 41 7.96 -6.94 28.88
N GLU A 42 8.41 -7.77 29.82
CA GLU A 42 9.41 -7.40 30.82
C GLU A 42 10.71 -8.13 30.49
N GLN A 43 11.74 -7.39 30.12
CA GLN A 43 13.05 -7.96 29.81
C GLN A 43 14.18 -7.00 30.15
N ASP A 44 15.40 -7.51 30.24
CA ASP A 44 16.57 -6.66 30.33
C ASP A 44 16.83 -6.01 28.97
N TYR A 45 16.68 -4.69 28.95
CA TYR A 45 16.80 -3.86 27.77
C TYR A 45 17.85 -2.78 28.04
N ASP A 46 18.88 -2.75 27.21
CA ASP A 46 19.88 -1.69 27.20
C ASP A 46 19.73 -0.84 25.94
N SER A 47 19.28 0.40 26.12
CA SER A 47 19.10 1.37 25.03
C SER A 47 20.40 1.81 24.35
N SER A 48 21.55 1.56 24.98
CA SER A 48 22.87 1.83 24.41
C SER A 48 23.36 0.72 23.46
N GLU A 49 22.80 -0.48 23.58
CA GLU A 49 23.15 -1.64 22.75
C GLU A 49 22.06 -2.00 21.72
N VAL A 50 20.79 -1.80 22.08
CA VAL A 50 19.64 -2.21 21.26
C VAL A 50 18.70 -1.03 21.00
N ALA A 51 18.46 -0.75 19.73
CA ALA A 51 17.44 0.23 19.34
C ALA A 51 16.04 -0.32 19.64
N VAL A 52 15.14 0.46 20.25
CA VAL A 52 13.74 0.02 20.48
C VAL A 52 13.08 -0.44 19.17
N THR A 53 13.38 0.24 18.05
CA THR A 53 12.83 -0.06 16.72
C THR A 53 13.34 -1.36 16.10
N SER A 54 14.44 -1.93 16.59
CA SER A 54 14.96 -3.22 16.09
C SER A 54 14.33 -4.43 16.76
N LEU A 55 13.55 -4.23 17.82
CA LEU A 55 12.86 -5.30 18.52
C LEU A 55 11.60 -5.73 17.77
N LYS A 56 11.53 -7.02 17.43
CA LYS A 56 10.37 -7.64 16.79
C LYS A 56 9.84 -8.79 17.63
N LEU A 57 8.55 -9.06 17.47
CA LEU A 57 7.91 -10.21 18.10
C LEU A 57 8.51 -11.51 17.53
N SER A 58 8.90 -12.44 18.40
CA SER A 58 9.34 -13.77 18.01
C SER A 58 8.22 -14.57 17.32
N GLU A 59 8.59 -15.61 16.58
CA GLU A 59 7.62 -16.46 15.85
C GLU A 59 6.57 -17.12 16.76
N ASP A 60 6.97 -17.46 17.99
CA ASP A 60 6.09 -18.01 19.01
C ASP A 60 5.17 -16.96 19.67
N GLY A 61 5.39 -15.68 19.39
CA GLY A 61 4.57 -14.57 19.88
C GLY A 61 4.76 -14.22 21.36
N ASN A 62 5.79 -14.78 22.02
CA ASN A 62 5.97 -14.73 23.47
C ASN A 62 7.17 -13.91 23.93
N SER A 63 8.03 -13.45 23.02
CA SER A 63 9.21 -12.65 23.37
C SER A 63 9.52 -11.59 22.31
N LEU A 64 10.37 -10.64 22.67
CA LEU A 64 10.93 -9.67 21.73
C LEU A 64 12.37 -10.04 21.41
N VAL A 65 12.67 -10.16 20.13
CA VAL A 65 14.00 -10.48 19.62
C VAL A 65 14.56 -9.29 18.83
N ASN A 66 15.87 -9.04 18.97
CA ASN A 66 16.55 -8.07 18.12
C ASN A 66 16.64 -8.63 16.70
N ALA A 67 16.02 -7.95 15.73
CA ALA A 67 16.04 -8.35 14.33
C ALA A 67 17.42 -8.20 13.68
N TYR A 68 18.34 -7.44 14.29
CA TYR A 68 19.68 -7.18 13.76
C TYR A 68 20.76 -7.45 14.82
N PRO A 69 20.93 -8.71 15.25
CA PRO A 69 21.93 -9.06 16.25
C PRO A 69 23.35 -8.73 15.75
N GLY A 70 24.21 -8.27 16.66
CA GLY A 70 25.61 -7.96 16.36
C GLY A 70 25.86 -6.61 15.68
N LYS A 71 24.80 -5.82 15.39
CA LYS A 71 24.92 -4.45 14.87
C LYS A 71 24.91 -3.43 15.99
N THR A 72 25.60 -2.32 15.81
CA THR A 72 25.50 -1.14 16.68
C THR A 72 24.10 -0.51 16.61
N VAL A 73 23.69 0.26 17.62
CA VAL A 73 22.39 0.97 17.62
C VAL A 73 22.19 1.83 16.37
N ALA A 74 23.25 2.49 15.88
CA ALA A 74 23.17 3.31 14.67
C ALA A 74 22.89 2.47 13.42
N GLU A 75 23.56 1.32 13.28
CA GLU A 75 23.34 0.40 12.16
C GLU A 75 21.98 -0.31 12.24
N GLN A 76 21.49 -0.59 13.46
CA GLN A 76 20.15 -1.12 13.68
C GLN A 76 19.07 -0.13 13.21
N ARG A 77 19.21 1.16 13.55
CA ARG A 77 18.30 2.22 13.08
C ARG A 77 18.34 2.37 11.57
N ALA A 78 19.53 2.43 10.98
CA ALA A 78 19.68 2.53 9.53
C ALA A 78 19.06 1.32 8.79
N ALA A 79 19.20 0.11 9.33
CA ALA A 79 18.57 -1.08 8.77
C ALA A 79 17.04 -1.02 8.86
N PHE A 80 16.52 -0.57 10.01
CA PHE A 80 15.08 -0.37 10.20
C PHE A 80 14.51 0.68 9.22
N ASP A 81 15.19 1.82 9.06
CA ASP A 81 14.77 2.88 8.14
C ASP A 81 14.77 2.39 6.69
N ALA A 82 15.77 1.60 6.30
CA ALA A 82 15.82 0.98 4.97
C ALA A 82 14.69 -0.03 4.73
N GLU A 83 14.32 -0.83 5.74
CA GLU A 83 13.15 -1.72 5.68
C GLU A 83 11.85 -0.93 5.54
N ARG A 84 11.66 0.12 6.34
CA ARG A 84 10.45 0.97 6.25
C ARG A 84 10.34 1.64 4.90
N GLU A 85 11.43 2.14 4.36
CA GLU A 85 11.45 2.78 3.05
C GLU A 85 11.11 1.77 1.95
N THR A 86 11.64 0.55 2.03
CA THR A 86 11.28 -0.52 1.09
C THR A 86 9.79 -0.84 1.16
N ALA A 87 9.23 -1.01 2.36
CA ALA A 87 7.80 -1.27 2.55
C ALA A 87 6.91 -0.12 2.03
N ARG A 88 7.32 1.14 2.27
CA ARG A 88 6.63 2.33 1.74
C ARG A 88 6.60 2.32 0.20
N LEU A 89 7.73 1.99 -0.43
CA LEU A 89 7.84 1.93 -1.88
C LEU A 89 7.00 0.78 -2.48
N GLU A 90 6.90 -0.36 -1.80
CA GLU A 90 6.01 -1.45 -2.19
C GLU A 90 4.53 -1.03 -2.09
N GLU A 91 4.13 -0.37 -1.01
CA GLU A 91 2.78 0.16 -0.85
C GLU A 91 2.44 1.22 -1.91
N LEU A 92 3.41 2.07 -2.27
CA LEU A 92 3.28 3.03 -3.35
C LEU A 92 3.03 2.32 -4.69
N ARG A 93 3.77 1.26 -4.99
CA ARG A 93 3.57 0.45 -6.21
C ARG A 93 2.16 -0.13 -6.26
N ASP A 94 1.69 -0.70 -5.15
CA ASP A 94 0.34 -1.25 -5.06
C ASP A 94 -0.73 -0.17 -5.23
N THR A 95 -0.50 1.01 -4.67
CA THR A 95 -1.38 2.18 -4.85
C THR A 95 -1.44 2.61 -6.32
N ILE A 96 -0.30 2.76 -6.99
CA ILE A 96 -0.24 3.09 -8.42
C ILE A 96 -0.97 2.03 -9.25
N LYS A 97 -0.78 0.75 -8.95
CA LYS A 97 -1.49 -0.35 -9.62
C LYS A 97 -3.01 -0.26 -9.45
N LYS A 98 -3.48 0.05 -8.24
CA LYS A 98 -4.93 0.26 -7.98
C LYS A 98 -5.45 1.44 -8.79
N THR A 99 -4.71 2.54 -8.84
CA THR A 99 -5.05 3.74 -9.61
C THR A 99 -5.18 3.43 -11.10
N ILE A 100 -4.18 2.79 -11.72
CA ILE A 100 -4.23 2.39 -13.14
C ILE A 100 -5.52 1.61 -13.46
N LYS A 101 -5.85 0.63 -12.59
CA LYS A 101 -7.06 -0.20 -12.76
C LYS A 101 -8.34 0.58 -12.54
N ALA A 102 -8.37 1.51 -11.58
CA ALA A 102 -9.50 2.38 -11.33
C ALA A 102 -9.77 3.27 -12.54
N THR A 103 -8.74 3.95 -13.08
CA THR A 103 -8.87 4.79 -14.27
C THR A 103 -9.37 4.02 -15.49
N CYS A 104 -8.83 2.82 -15.74
CA CYS A 104 -9.31 1.95 -16.81
C CYS A 104 -10.80 1.58 -16.64
N ARG A 105 -11.21 1.27 -15.41
CA ARG A 105 -12.61 0.98 -15.09
C ARG A 105 -13.49 2.19 -15.35
N ASP A 106 -13.10 3.36 -14.85
CA ASP A 106 -13.88 4.58 -14.95
C ASP A 106 -14.15 4.93 -16.42
N LEU A 107 -13.11 4.88 -17.27
CA LEU A 107 -13.25 5.12 -18.71
C LEU A 107 -14.25 4.17 -19.38
N LEU A 108 -14.22 2.88 -19.03
CA LEU A 108 -15.06 1.86 -19.64
C LEU A 108 -16.49 1.80 -19.08
N GLU A 109 -16.70 2.22 -17.84
CA GLU A 109 -17.98 2.13 -17.14
C GLU A 109 -18.77 3.44 -17.13
N THR A 110 -18.19 4.52 -17.68
CA THR A 110 -18.88 5.80 -17.87
C THR A 110 -20.22 5.65 -18.58
N PRO A 111 -21.24 6.47 -18.20
CA PRO A 111 -22.49 6.57 -18.96
C PRO A 111 -22.26 6.85 -20.44
N ASP A 112 -21.25 7.65 -20.76
CA ASP A 112 -20.88 8.02 -22.13
C ASP A 112 -20.41 6.82 -22.95
N PHE A 113 -19.55 5.96 -22.39
CA PHE A 113 -19.10 4.76 -23.09
C PHE A 113 -20.26 3.77 -23.32
N LYS A 114 -21.16 3.64 -22.33
CA LYS A 114 -22.38 2.82 -22.48
C LYS A 114 -23.31 3.39 -23.55
N TRP A 115 -23.45 4.72 -23.60
CA TRP A 115 -24.22 5.41 -24.63
C TRP A 115 -23.62 5.25 -26.02
N LYS A 116 -22.30 5.38 -26.17
CA LYS A 116 -21.58 5.11 -27.43
C LYS A 116 -21.91 3.71 -27.98
N ILE A 117 -21.89 2.68 -27.13
CA ILE A 117 -22.26 1.31 -27.53
C ILE A 117 -23.71 1.25 -28.02
N LYS A 118 -24.65 1.86 -27.30
CA LYS A 118 -26.07 1.85 -27.68
C LYS A 118 -26.30 2.55 -29.02
N LYS A 119 -25.73 3.74 -29.21
CA LYS A 119 -25.82 4.52 -30.45
C LYS A 119 -25.18 3.78 -31.64
N ALA A 120 -24.04 3.13 -31.43
CA ALA A 120 -23.38 2.33 -32.45
C ALA A 120 -24.27 1.16 -32.91
N LYS A 121 -24.91 0.44 -31.98
CA LYS A 121 -25.86 -0.63 -32.31
C LYS A 121 -27.06 -0.13 -33.11
N GLU A 122 -27.62 1.03 -32.76
CA GLU A 122 -28.74 1.63 -33.50
C GLU A 122 -28.32 2.03 -34.93
N THR A 123 -27.12 2.59 -35.08
CA THR A 123 -26.56 3.00 -36.38
C THR A 123 -26.31 1.80 -37.28
N ASP A 124 -25.70 0.75 -36.75
CA ASP A 124 -25.42 -0.50 -37.46
C ASP A 124 -26.71 -1.21 -37.88
N ALA A 125 -27.73 -1.23 -37.00
CA ALA A 125 -29.05 -1.79 -37.33
C ALA A 125 -29.75 -1.02 -38.45
N PHE A 126 -29.59 0.31 -38.51
CA PHE A 126 -30.14 1.15 -39.57
C PHE A 126 -29.42 0.97 -40.91
N ASN A 127 -28.09 0.84 -40.88
CA ASN A 127 -27.25 0.75 -42.08
C ASN A 127 -27.08 -0.69 -42.60
N GLY A 128 -27.44 -1.70 -41.82
CA GLY A 128 -27.28 -3.11 -42.18
C GLY A 128 -25.82 -3.60 -42.17
N ASN A 129 -24.94 -2.94 -41.41
CA ASN A 129 -23.53 -3.28 -41.24
C ASN A 129 -23.16 -3.38 -39.75
N ASN A 130 -21.87 -3.48 -39.41
CA ASN A 130 -21.37 -3.56 -38.03
C ASN A 130 -20.19 -2.61 -37.76
N ASP A 131 -20.00 -1.61 -38.63
CA ASP A 131 -18.82 -0.76 -38.65
C ASP A 131 -18.74 0.14 -37.41
N ALA A 132 -19.87 0.68 -36.95
CA ALA A 132 -19.89 1.58 -35.79
C ALA A 132 -19.61 0.81 -34.49
N LEU A 133 -20.17 -0.39 -34.32
CA LEU A 133 -19.91 -1.21 -33.14
C LEU A 133 -18.48 -1.76 -33.14
N ALA A 134 -17.93 -2.13 -34.31
CA ALA A 134 -16.54 -2.53 -34.44
C ALA A 134 -15.57 -1.41 -33.99
N ALA A 135 -15.84 -0.15 -34.36
CA ALA A 135 -15.05 1.00 -33.94
C ALA A 135 -15.08 1.21 -32.41
N VAL A 136 -16.26 1.11 -31.77
CA VAL A 136 -16.39 1.25 -30.31
C VAL A 136 -15.68 0.12 -29.57
N TYR A 137 -15.70 -1.11 -30.11
CA TYR A 137 -14.93 -2.21 -29.51
C TYR A 137 -13.42 -2.09 -29.75
N ALA A 138 -12.98 -1.49 -30.85
CA ALA A 138 -11.58 -1.13 -31.04
C ALA A 138 -11.12 -0.09 -29.99
N GLU A 139 -11.94 0.93 -29.71
CA GLU A 139 -11.69 1.90 -28.63
C GLU A 139 -11.59 1.20 -27.26
N ARG A 140 -12.52 0.29 -26.95
CA ARG A 140 -12.47 -0.53 -25.72
C ARG A 140 -11.19 -1.34 -25.62
N LYS A 141 -10.75 -1.94 -26.74
CA LYS A 141 -9.52 -2.73 -26.79
C LYS A 141 -8.30 -1.85 -26.54
N ALA A 142 -8.23 -0.66 -27.15
CA ALA A 142 -7.13 0.28 -26.96
C ALA A 142 -6.99 0.70 -25.48
N ILE A 143 -8.10 0.98 -24.78
CA ILE A 143 -8.09 1.31 -23.35
C ILE A 143 -7.52 0.14 -22.51
N ARG A 144 -7.90 -1.10 -22.83
CA ARG A 144 -7.39 -2.29 -22.15
C ARG A 144 -5.92 -2.57 -22.44
N ASP A 145 -5.51 -2.42 -23.70
CA ASP A 145 -4.12 -2.57 -24.10
C ASP A 145 -3.26 -1.53 -23.36
N LYS A 146 -3.73 -0.29 -23.24
CA LYS A 146 -3.04 0.76 -22.48
C LYS A 146 -2.91 0.45 -21.00
N ASN A 147 -3.96 -0.10 -20.37
CA ASN A 147 -3.90 -0.58 -18.99
C ASN A 147 -2.79 -1.65 -18.82
N ASN A 148 -2.73 -2.62 -19.74
CA ASN A 148 -1.74 -3.69 -19.69
C ASN A 148 -0.31 -3.18 -19.91
N GLU A 149 -0.13 -2.20 -20.79
CA GLU A 149 1.14 -1.51 -20.99
C GLU A 149 1.60 -0.81 -19.71
N LEU A 150 0.71 -0.08 -19.03
CA LEU A 150 1.01 0.61 -17.78
C LEU A 150 1.31 -0.36 -16.63
N GLU A 151 0.55 -1.46 -16.50
CA GLU A 151 0.85 -2.50 -15.51
C GLU A 151 2.22 -3.15 -15.76
N THR A 152 2.60 -3.35 -17.02
CA THR A 152 3.91 -3.89 -17.40
C THR A 152 5.03 -2.88 -17.15
N LYS A 153 4.82 -1.60 -17.48
CA LYS A 153 5.75 -0.49 -17.16
C LYS A 153 5.98 -0.42 -15.65
N LEU A 154 4.91 -0.48 -14.86
CA LEU A 154 5.00 -0.47 -13.39
C LEU A 154 5.76 -1.68 -12.86
N ALA A 155 5.48 -2.89 -13.35
CA ALA A 155 6.18 -4.10 -12.93
C ALA A 155 7.70 -4.00 -13.17
N ASN A 156 8.11 -3.41 -14.30
CA ASN A 156 9.51 -3.24 -14.66
C ASN A 156 10.16 -1.98 -14.07
N THR A 157 9.40 -1.10 -13.42
CA THR A 157 9.95 0.11 -12.81
C THR A 157 10.69 -0.27 -11.53
N PRO A 158 11.98 0.11 -11.38
CA PRO A 158 12.70 -0.09 -10.12
C PRO A 158 12.08 0.75 -9.01
N THR A 159 12.27 0.35 -7.75
CA THR A 159 11.73 1.07 -6.58
C THR A 159 12.13 2.55 -6.55
N SER A 160 13.35 2.87 -6.96
CA SER A 160 13.86 4.25 -7.10
C SER A 160 13.14 5.11 -8.15
N GLY A 161 12.37 4.51 -9.06
CA GLY A 161 11.62 5.19 -10.10
C GLY A 161 10.13 5.35 -9.80
N LEU A 162 9.64 4.84 -8.67
CA LEU A 162 8.20 4.82 -8.37
C LEU A 162 7.63 6.20 -8.02
N GLU A 163 8.40 7.05 -7.34
CA GLU A 163 7.94 8.39 -6.93
C GLU A 163 7.67 9.32 -8.11
N ASN A 164 8.36 9.09 -9.23
CA ASN A 164 8.19 9.82 -10.47
C ASN A 164 7.53 8.95 -11.55
N PHE A 165 6.77 7.93 -11.16
CA PHE A 165 6.12 7.04 -12.12
C PHE A 165 5.09 7.83 -12.92
N ASP A 166 5.45 8.12 -14.16
CA ASP A 166 4.58 8.78 -15.12
C ASP A 166 3.38 7.89 -15.48
N TYR A 167 2.21 8.37 -15.07
CA TYR A 167 0.88 7.82 -15.27
C TYR A 167 0.09 8.48 -16.43
N GLU A 168 0.70 9.39 -17.20
CA GLU A 168 0.06 10.19 -18.28
C GLU A 168 -0.42 9.36 -19.48
N GLY A 169 -0.41 8.02 -19.38
CA GLY A 169 -0.95 7.13 -20.39
C GLY A 169 -2.45 7.31 -20.69
N TYR A 170 -3.19 8.11 -19.89
CA TYR A 170 -4.60 8.43 -20.08
C TYR A 170 -4.89 9.91 -20.45
N GLY A 171 -3.86 10.76 -20.62
CA GLY A 171 -3.99 12.19 -20.91
C GLY A 171 -3.77 13.11 -19.70
N GLU A 172 -3.36 14.35 -19.96
CA GLU A 172 -2.85 15.36 -19.00
C GLU A 172 -3.80 15.80 -17.86
N GLU A 173 -5.05 15.29 -17.79
CA GLU A 173 -6.09 15.83 -16.88
C GLU A 173 -6.37 15.02 -15.59
N ILE A 174 -5.61 13.96 -15.28
CA ILE A 174 -5.80 13.20 -14.04
C ILE A 174 -4.70 13.57 -13.03
N SER A 175 -4.74 14.81 -12.52
CA SER A 175 -3.86 15.25 -11.44
C SER A 175 -4.31 14.61 -10.11
N ILE A 176 -3.68 13.50 -9.71
CA ILE A 176 -3.88 12.96 -8.36
C ILE A 176 -2.89 13.65 -7.44
N SER A 177 -3.37 14.63 -6.69
CA SER A 177 -2.63 15.18 -5.56
C SER A 177 -2.43 14.08 -4.54
N LEU A 178 -1.19 13.57 -4.41
CA LEU A 178 -0.75 12.87 -3.21
C LEU A 178 -0.82 13.91 -2.08
N GLN A 179 -1.94 13.96 -1.36
CA GLN A 179 -1.96 14.66 -0.08
C GLN A 179 -0.96 13.96 0.83
N GLN A 180 0.19 14.60 1.01
CA GLN A 180 1.11 14.31 2.09
C GLN A 180 0.34 14.54 3.39
N SER A 181 -0.10 13.45 4.04
CA SER A 181 -0.62 13.55 5.40
C SER A 181 0.59 13.79 6.31
N GLN A 182 0.75 15.04 6.73
CA GLN A 182 1.58 15.42 7.87
C GLN A 182 0.94 14.93 9.17
#